data_AF-A0A956DU51-F1
#
_entry.id   AF-A0A956DU51-F1
#
_cell.length_a   1.000
_cell.length_b   1.000
_cell.length_c   1.000
_cell.angle_alpha   90.00
_cell.angle_beta   90.00
_cell.angle_gamma   90.00
#
_symmetry.space_group_name_H-M   'P 1'
#
loop_
_entity.id
_entity.type
_entity.pdbx_description
1 polymer ?
#
loop_
_entity_poly.entity_id
_entity_poly.type
_entity_poly.pdbx_seq_one_letter_code
_entity_poly.pdbx_strand_id
1 'polypeptide(L)' 'PNHVLPTAGTARFTGGLSVLAFTRLRTWIRLDDRAAAAPLYQDAADLAALEGLEGHRRSALCRR' A
#
# COMPACT_ATOMS: atom_id res chain seq x y z
N PRO A 1 10.06 25.96 11.86
CA PRO A 1 10.29 24.87 12.85
C PRO A 1 9.21 24.89 13.95
N ASN A 2 8.81 23.72 14.46
CA ASN A 2 7.86 23.57 15.58
C ASN A 2 8.61 23.09 16.84
N HIS A 3 8.24 23.60 18.03
CA HIS A 3 8.89 23.26 19.31
C HIS A 3 8.18 22.13 20.07
N VAL A 4 7.03 21.66 19.58
CA VAL A 4 6.34 20.48 20.11
C VAL A 4 7.08 19.24 19.60
N LEU A 5 7.93 18.69 20.47
CA LEU A 5 8.84 17.59 20.16
C LEU A 5 8.57 16.35 21.02
N PRO A 6 8.93 15.15 20.53
CA PRO A 6 8.80 13.92 21.30
C PRO A 6 9.79 13.87 22.47
N THR A 7 9.35 13.42 23.64
CA THR A 7 10.16 13.29 24.87
C THR A 7 10.31 11.82 25.29
N ALA A 8 10.98 11.54 26.41
CA ALA A 8 11.18 10.18 26.95
C ALA A 8 11.76 9.17 25.92
N GLY A 9 12.67 9.63 25.05
CA GLY A 9 13.35 8.78 24.06
C GLY A 9 12.53 8.42 22.81
N THR A 10 11.28 8.88 22.71
CA THR A 10 10.37 8.55 21.59
C THR A 10 10.82 9.15 20.24
N ALA A 11 11.71 10.14 20.26
CA ALA A 11 12.33 10.71 19.05
C ALA A 11 13.07 9.67 18.18
N ARG A 12 13.37 8.47 18.70
CA ARG A 12 13.94 7.35 17.94
C ARG A 12 13.00 6.77 16.88
N PHE A 13 11.68 6.97 17.01
CA PHE A 13 10.67 6.39 16.12
C PHE A 13 9.52 7.33 15.77
N THR A 14 9.48 8.55 16.32
CA THR A 14 8.53 9.60 15.92
C THR A 14 9.23 10.91 15.61
N GLY A 15 8.64 11.69 14.70
CA GLY A 15 9.05 13.08 14.43
C GLY A 15 8.35 14.08 15.35
N GLY A 16 8.84 15.33 15.35
CA GLY A 16 8.14 16.46 15.96
C GLY A 16 6.84 16.81 15.25
N LEU A 17 6.01 17.64 15.90
CA LEU A 17 4.71 18.02 15.35
C LEU A 17 4.88 18.71 13.99
N SER A 18 4.14 18.22 13.00
CA SER A 18 4.10 18.76 11.64
C SER A 18 2.68 18.72 11.11
N VAL A 19 2.45 19.33 9.94
CA VAL A 19 1.14 19.26 9.25
C VAL A 19 0.72 17.80 9.00
N LEU A 20 1.67 16.88 8.81
CA LEU A 20 1.38 15.46 8.59
C LEU A 20 0.68 14.81 9.79
N ALA A 21 0.80 15.36 11.01
CA ALA A 21 0.05 14.88 12.16
C ALA A 21 -1.47 15.13 12.04
N PHE A 22 -1.87 16.07 11.19
CA PHE A 22 -3.27 16.46 10.97
C PHE A 22 -3.83 15.99 9.63
N THR A 23 -3.01 15.30 8.82
CA THR A 23 -3.40 14.84 7.48
C THR A 23 -3.42 13.31 7.42
N ARG A 24 -4.27 12.75 6.57
CA ARG A 24 -4.24 11.33 6.21
C ARG A 24 -3.76 11.16 4.77
N LEU A 25 -2.58 10.56 4.60
CA LEU A 25 -2.03 10.24 3.27
C LEU A 25 -2.83 9.07 2.67
N ARG A 26 -3.31 9.24 1.43
CA ARG A 26 -4.05 8.23 0.67
C ARG A 26 -3.23 7.79 -0.52
N THR A 27 -3.08 6.49 -0.70
CA THR A 27 -2.42 5.90 -1.88
C THR A 27 -3.43 5.69 -3.00
N TRP A 28 -3.01 5.93 -4.23
CA TRP A 28 -3.80 5.71 -5.44
C TRP A 28 -3.00 4.85 -6.42
N ILE A 29 -3.62 3.83 -6.99
CA ILE A 29 -3.03 2.95 -8.01
C ILE A 29 -4.03 2.82 -9.14
N ARG A 30 -3.57 3.01 -10.38
CA ARG A 30 -4.36 2.86 -11.60
C ARG A 30 -3.54 2.12 -12.64
N LEU A 31 -4.16 1.12 -13.26
CA LEU A 31 -3.57 0.31 -14.34
C LEU A 31 -4.34 0.63 -15.62
N ASP A 32 -3.75 1.44 -16.50
CA ASP A 32 -4.40 1.91 -17.73
C ASP A 32 -4.18 0.95 -18.91
N ASP A 33 -2.99 0.36 -19.00
CA ASP A 33 -2.65 -0.62 -20.03
C ASP A 33 -2.78 -2.05 -19.48
N ARG A 34 -3.84 -2.74 -19.92
CA ARG A 34 -4.14 -4.11 -19.51
C ARG A 34 -3.10 -5.11 -20.02
N ALA A 35 -2.52 -4.87 -21.21
CA ALA A 35 -1.51 -5.76 -21.77
C ALA A 35 -0.20 -5.64 -20.99
N ALA A 36 0.22 -4.41 -20.70
CA ALA A 36 1.40 -4.17 -19.86
C ALA A 36 1.21 -4.67 -18.42
N ALA A 37 -0.02 -4.63 -17.88
CA ALA A 37 -0.34 -5.13 -16.55
C ALA A 37 -0.54 -6.65 -16.46
N ALA A 38 -0.52 -7.38 -17.59
CA ALA A 38 -0.76 -8.83 -17.59
C ALA A 38 0.14 -9.63 -16.65
N PRO A 39 1.46 -9.34 -16.52
CA PRO A 39 2.31 -10.03 -15.55
C PRO A 39 1.87 -9.79 -14.10
N LEU A 40 1.44 -8.57 -13.76
CA LEU A 40 0.97 -8.23 -12.41
C LEU A 40 -0.30 -9.00 -12.02
N TYR A 41 -1.21 -9.23 -12.96
CA TYR A 41 -2.40 -10.05 -12.69
C TYR A 41 -2.03 -11.51 -12.44
N GLN A 42 -1.00 -12.02 -13.12
CA GLN A 42 -0.52 -13.37 -12.90
C GLN A 42 0.16 -13.50 -11.53
N ASP A 43 1.06 -12.58 -11.18
CA ASP A 43 1.74 -12.57 -9.88
C ASP A 43 0.72 -12.48 -8.73
N ALA A 44 -0.29 -11.61 -8.85
CA ALA A 44 -1.35 -11.48 -7.85
C ALA A 44 -2.20 -12.75 -7.73
N ALA A 45 -2.46 -13.46 -8.84
CA ALA A 45 -3.19 -14.72 -8.83
C ALA A 45 -2.38 -15.84 -8.16
N ASP A 46 -1.09 -15.92 -8.44
CA ASP A 46 -0.20 -16.94 -7.91
C ASP A 46 0.02 -16.75 -6.40
N LEU A 47 0.22 -15.51 -5.95
CA LEU A 47 0.28 -15.18 -4.53
C LEU A 47 -1.04 -15.54 -3.82
N ALA A 48 -2.18 -15.16 -4.40
CA ALA A 48 -3.48 -15.49 -3.82
C ALA A 48 -3.73 -17.00 -3.76
N ALA A 49 -3.21 -17.79 -4.71
CA ALA A 49 -3.30 -19.24 -4.67
C ALA A 49 -2.48 -19.83 -3.51
N LEU A 50 -1.26 -19.32 -3.27
CA LEU A 50 -0.42 -19.73 -2.16
C LEU A 50 -1.06 -19.41 -0.79
N GLU A 51 -1.82 -18.32 -0.70
CA GLU A 51 -2.52 -17.91 0.52
C GLU A 51 -3.91 -18.53 0.69
N GLY A 52 -4.42 -19.28 -0.30
CA GLY A 52 -5.76 -19.87 -0.28
C GLY A 52 -6.91 -18.86 -0.50
N LEU A 53 -6.62 -17.68 -1.06
CA LEU A 53 -7.55 -16.59 -1.27
C LEU A 53 -8.23 -16.66 -2.65
N GLU A 54 -9.11 -17.65 -2.84
CA GLU A 54 -9.70 -17.95 -4.15
C GLU A 54 -10.46 -16.77 -4.79
N GLY A 55 -11.16 -15.95 -4.00
CA GLY A 55 -11.85 -14.76 -4.50
C GLY A 55 -10.89 -13.72 -5.10
N HIS A 56 -9.71 -13.54 -4.50
CA HIS A 56 -8.68 -12.62 -5.00
C HIS A 56 -8.05 -13.16 -6.27
N ARG A 57 -7.72 -14.46 -6.28
CA ARG A 57 -7.20 -15.15 -7.47
C ARG A 57 -8.12 -14.99 -8.67
N ARG A 58 -9.42 -15.27 -8.49
CA ARG A 58 -10.43 -15.15 -9.55
C ARG A 58 -10.58 -13.71 -10.05
N SER A 59 -10.54 -12.74 -9.14
CA SER A 59 -10.54 -11.30 -9.47
C SER A 59 -9.35 -10.91 -10.35
N ALA A 60 -8.15 -11.44 -10.08
CA ALA A 60 -6.98 -11.17 -10.92
C ALA A 60 -7.09 -11.86 -12.29
N LEU A 61 -7.45 -13.15 -12.30
CA LEU A 61 -7.52 -13.93 -13.54
C LEU A 61 -8.62 -13.48 -14.51
N CYS A 62 -9.73 -12.90 -14.04
CA CYS A 62 -10.74 -12.34 -14.96
C CYS A 62 -10.27 -11.06 -15.67
N ARG A 63 -9.15 -10.47 -15.24
CA ARG A 63 -8.49 -9.32 -15.86
C ARG A 63 -7.28 -9.69 -16.72
N ARG A 64 -6.94 -10.98 -16.83
CA ARG A 64 -6.03 -11.49 -17.87
C ARG A 64 -6.76 -11.60 -19.21
#